data_AF-A0A7S1RSS9-F1
#
_entry.id   AF-A0A7S1RSS9-F1
#
_cell.length_a   1.000
_cell.length_b   1.000
_cell.length_c   1.000
_cell.angle_alpha   90.00
_cell.angle_beta   90.00
_cell.angle_gamma   90.00
#
_symmetry.space_group_name_H-M   'P 1'
#
loop_
_entity.id
_entity.type
_entity.pdbx_description
1 polymer ?
#
loop_
_entity_poly.entity_id
_entity_poly.type
_entity_poly.pdbx_seq_one_letter_code
_entity_poly.pdbx_strand_id
1 'polypeptide(L)'
;EETAFAWAANVFGDATPSGKTPISFPQVGQETTEYWRMPYPSYMTPGFLAAYPFGHGLSYASFIYQDIRQKPRCNYPLCVVLTVLNSHPTNSGAEVVQVYFRFHNVTNYPPVLRGFYKTKVLKPGQSEKAFFAFNHRDICLYQSKAGQAVKEESWIPQDKITVMFGSSSDDIRGELVVYPKH
;
A
#
# COMPACT_ATOMS: atom_id res chain seq x y z
N GLU A 1 -27.23 -4.71 -13.05
CA GLU A 1 -28.33 -5.50 -12.47
C GLU A 1 -27.99 -6.10 -11.09
N GLU A 2 -26.72 -6.36 -10.76
CA GLU A 2 -26.31 -6.81 -9.40
C GLU A 2 -26.05 -5.66 -8.39
N THR A 3 -26.45 -4.43 -8.71
CA THR A 3 -26.11 -3.25 -7.90
C THR A 3 -26.92 -3.14 -6.62
N ALA A 4 -28.16 -3.64 -6.56
CA ALA A 4 -28.99 -3.49 -5.36
C ALA A 4 -28.57 -4.46 -4.23
N PHE A 5 -28.28 -5.73 -4.58
CA PHE A 5 -27.93 -6.77 -3.60
C PHE A 5 -26.54 -6.54 -2.97
N ALA A 6 -25.55 -6.10 -3.74
CA ALA A 6 -24.20 -5.81 -3.24
C ALA A 6 -24.17 -4.62 -2.25
N TRP A 7 -25.09 -3.67 -2.38
CA TRP A 7 -25.18 -2.53 -1.46
C TRP A 7 -25.97 -2.88 -0.20
N ALA A 8 -27.10 -3.58 -0.34
CA ALA A 8 -27.90 -4.04 0.78
C ALA A 8 -27.10 -4.95 1.73
N ALA A 9 -26.32 -5.89 1.18
CA ALA A 9 -25.49 -6.78 2.00
C ALA A 9 -24.42 -6.03 2.83
N ASN A 10 -23.87 -4.91 2.32
CA ASN A 10 -22.92 -4.10 3.07
C ASN A 10 -23.58 -3.18 4.10
N VAL A 11 -24.78 -2.64 3.80
CA VAL A 11 -25.51 -1.73 4.70
C VAL A 11 -26.16 -2.49 5.86
N PHE A 12 -26.59 -3.74 5.64
CA PHE A 12 -27.22 -4.58 6.66
C PHE A 12 -26.25 -5.55 7.36
N GLY A 13 -24.96 -5.52 7.01
CA GLY A 13 -23.91 -6.28 7.70
C GLY A 13 -23.73 -7.75 7.26
N ASP A 14 -24.43 -8.19 6.21
CA ASP A 14 -24.27 -9.53 5.62
C ASP A 14 -22.91 -9.71 4.89
N ALA A 15 -22.30 -8.60 4.46
CA ALA A 15 -20.96 -8.56 3.92
C ALA A 15 -20.20 -7.37 4.52
N THR A 16 -18.94 -7.59 4.90
CA THR A 16 -18.09 -6.49 5.39
C THR A 16 -17.50 -5.74 4.19
N PRO A 17 -17.67 -4.41 4.11
CA PRO A 17 -17.08 -3.62 3.05
C PRO A 17 -15.55 -3.80 3.07
N SER A 18 -14.98 -4.06 1.89
CA SER A 18 -13.55 -4.28 1.69
C SER A 18 -13.00 -3.47 0.51
N GLY A 19 -13.79 -2.52 0.01
CA GLY A 19 -13.35 -1.57 -1.01
C GLY A 19 -12.41 -0.54 -0.40
N LYS A 20 -11.25 -0.35 -1.03
CA LYS A 20 -10.29 0.70 -0.67
C LYS A 20 -10.23 1.73 -1.79
N THR A 21 -10.14 3.02 -1.45
CA THR A 21 -10.20 4.12 -2.41
C THR A 21 -9.02 4.07 -3.39
N PRO A 22 -9.26 4.14 -4.71
CA PRO A 22 -8.17 4.16 -5.70
C PRO A 22 -7.54 5.56 -5.88
N ILE A 23 -8.11 6.58 -5.24
CA ILE A 23 -7.66 7.98 -5.26
C ILE A 23 -7.81 8.58 -3.87
N SER A 24 -6.95 9.54 -3.50
CA SER A 24 -7.13 10.32 -2.27
C SER A 24 -8.21 11.39 -2.48
N PHE A 25 -9.13 11.50 -1.52
CA PHE A 25 -10.12 12.58 -1.50
C PHE A 25 -9.63 13.72 -0.58
N PRO A 26 -9.53 14.97 -1.10
CA PRO A 26 -9.07 16.12 -0.32
C PRO A 26 -10.08 16.50 0.78
N GLN A 27 -9.60 17.13 1.85
CA GLN A 27 -10.46 17.79 2.82
C GLN A 27 -11.13 19.03 2.22
N VAL A 28 -12.35 19.34 2.66
CA VAL A 28 -13.09 20.54 2.24
C VAL A 28 -12.25 21.79 2.52
N GLY A 29 -12.01 22.61 1.49
CA GLY A 29 -11.27 23.88 1.59
C GLY A 29 -9.78 23.81 1.22
N GLN A 30 -9.22 22.65 0.88
CA GLN A 30 -7.92 22.60 0.20
C GLN A 30 -8.09 22.88 -1.29
N GLU A 31 -7.28 23.82 -1.82
CA GLU A 31 -7.12 23.96 -3.27
C GLU A 31 -6.57 22.65 -3.84
N THR A 32 -7.38 21.93 -4.60
CA THR A 32 -6.90 20.80 -5.37
C THR A 32 -5.99 21.34 -6.45
N THR A 33 -4.68 21.12 -6.31
CA THR A 33 -3.79 21.26 -7.46
C THR A 33 -4.33 20.35 -8.56
N GLU A 34 -4.54 20.88 -9.77
CA GLU A 34 -5.05 20.09 -10.89
C GLU A 34 -4.25 18.79 -10.99
N TYR A 35 -4.92 17.64 -11.13
CA TYR A 35 -4.29 16.32 -11.15
C TYR A 35 -3.11 16.22 -12.14
N TRP A 36 -3.17 16.94 -13.27
CA TRP A 36 -2.10 17.02 -14.27
C TRP A 36 -0.86 17.82 -13.80
N ARG A 37 -1.04 18.80 -12.90
CA ARG A 37 0.05 19.66 -12.39
C ARG A 37 0.78 19.07 -11.18
N MET A 38 0.33 17.94 -10.66
CA MET A 38 0.98 17.32 -9.51
C MET A 38 2.21 16.50 -9.96
N PRO A 39 3.42 16.77 -9.42
CA PRO A 39 4.61 16.00 -9.76
C PRO A 39 4.55 14.54 -9.27
N TYR A 40 3.63 14.25 -8.34
CA TYR A 40 3.37 12.93 -7.77
C TYR A 40 1.86 12.72 -7.58
N PRO A 41 1.38 11.47 -7.45
CA PRO A 41 0.01 11.20 -7.00
C PRO A 41 -0.35 11.97 -5.72
N SER A 42 -1.62 12.31 -5.52
CA SER A 42 -2.04 13.17 -4.41
C SER A 42 -1.65 12.64 -3.02
N TYR A 43 -1.61 11.32 -2.80
CA TYR A 43 -1.14 10.71 -1.54
C TYR A 43 0.38 10.86 -1.30
N MET A 44 1.14 11.19 -2.33
CA MET A 44 2.58 11.39 -2.27
C MET A 44 2.95 12.87 -2.10
N THR A 45 1.97 13.78 -2.14
CA THR A 45 2.22 15.22 -2.11
C THR A 45 2.39 15.71 -0.67
N PRO A 46 3.55 16.26 -0.28
CA PRO A 46 3.76 16.80 1.07
C PRO A 46 2.75 17.90 1.40
N GLY A 47 2.10 17.82 2.56
CA GLY A 47 1.12 18.82 3.01
C GLY A 47 -0.31 18.64 2.46
N PHE A 48 -0.55 17.62 1.64
CA PHE A 48 -1.90 17.25 1.22
C PHE A 48 -2.63 16.57 2.39
N LEU A 49 -3.73 17.17 2.86
CA LEU A 49 -4.56 16.62 3.93
C LEU A 49 -5.77 15.94 3.28
N ALA A 50 -5.70 14.62 3.19
CA ALA A 50 -6.80 13.83 2.63
C ALA A 50 -7.86 13.57 3.70
N ALA A 51 -9.13 13.86 3.41
CA ALA A 51 -10.25 13.39 4.22
C ALA A 51 -10.43 11.87 4.09
N TYR A 52 -10.10 11.30 2.93
CA TYR A 52 -9.97 9.86 2.72
C TYR A 52 -8.67 9.59 1.95
N PRO A 53 -7.62 9.06 2.61
CA PRO A 53 -6.34 8.79 1.96
C PRO A 53 -6.47 7.72 0.88
N PHE A 54 -5.48 7.63 0.00
CA PHE A 54 -5.42 6.54 -0.98
C PHE A 54 -5.41 5.20 -0.25
N GLY A 55 -6.22 4.28 -0.75
CA GLY A 55 -6.35 2.98 -0.15
C GLY A 55 -7.15 2.99 1.15
N HIS A 56 -7.90 4.04 1.47
CA HIS A 56 -8.78 4.06 2.64
C HIS A 56 -10.02 3.21 2.37
N GLY A 57 -10.35 2.30 3.28
CA GLY A 57 -11.57 1.51 3.23
C GLY A 57 -11.99 1.15 4.64
N LEU A 58 -13.23 1.48 4.99
CA LEU A 58 -13.80 1.08 6.26
C LEU A 58 -14.13 -0.41 6.21
N SER A 59 -13.75 -1.13 7.25
CA SER A 59 -14.14 -2.52 7.48
C SER A 59 -14.77 -2.61 8.86
N TYR A 60 -15.84 -3.39 8.99
CA TYR A 60 -16.44 -3.73 10.28
C TYR A 60 -15.59 -4.73 11.08
N ALA A 61 -14.47 -5.22 10.52
CA ALA A 61 -13.50 -6.04 11.20
C ALA A 61 -12.17 -5.28 11.42
N SER A 62 -11.46 -5.63 12.49
CA SER A 62 -10.15 -5.09 12.84
C SER A 62 -9.07 -6.12 12.53
N PHE A 63 -7.96 -5.67 11.96
CA PHE A 63 -6.87 -6.55 11.53
C PHE A 63 -5.53 -6.14 12.12
N ILE A 64 -4.79 -7.10 12.65
CA ILE A 64 -3.43 -6.93 13.17
C ILE A 64 -2.44 -7.50 12.16
N TYR A 65 -1.37 -6.74 11.91
CA TYR A 65 -0.27 -7.16 11.05
C TYR A 65 0.87 -7.64 11.96
N GLN A 66 1.31 -8.87 11.79
CA GLN A 66 2.33 -9.49 12.63
C GLN A 66 3.30 -10.33 11.81
N ASP A 67 4.40 -10.76 12.44
CA ASP A 67 5.43 -11.62 11.84
C ASP A 67 6.05 -11.09 10.53
N ILE A 68 6.09 -9.77 10.36
CA ILE A 68 6.63 -9.09 9.19
C ILE A 68 8.11 -9.45 9.04
N ARG A 69 8.48 -10.04 7.90
CA ARG A 69 9.86 -10.43 7.62
C ARG A 69 10.18 -10.52 6.14
N GLN A 70 11.46 -10.38 5.82
CA GLN A 70 11.99 -10.70 4.51
C GLN A 70 12.06 -12.23 4.34
N LYS A 71 11.71 -12.74 3.16
CA LYS A 71 11.88 -14.15 2.80
C LYS A 71 13.18 -14.31 2.01
N PRO A 72 14.23 -14.93 2.56
CA PRO A 72 15.56 -14.97 1.92
C PRO A 72 15.65 -15.92 0.72
N ARG A 73 14.72 -16.87 0.58
CA ARG A 73 14.67 -17.83 -0.53
C ARG A 73 13.39 -17.60 -1.34
N CYS A 74 13.49 -16.77 -2.36
CA CYS A 74 12.47 -16.62 -3.40
C CYS A 74 13.14 -16.27 -4.74
N ASN A 75 12.41 -16.46 -5.84
CA ASN A 75 12.92 -16.25 -7.21
C ASN A 75 12.90 -14.77 -7.64
N TYR A 76 12.81 -13.85 -6.69
CA TYR A 76 12.66 -12.41 -6.93
C TYR A 76 13.72 -11.64 -6.13
N PRO A 77 14.17 -10.47 -6.61
CA PRO A 77 15.14 -9.63 -5.90
C PRO A 77 14.75 -9.30 -4.44
N LEU A 78 13.45 -9.17 -4.18
CA LEU A 78 12.93 -8.95 -2.83
C LEU A 78 11.61 -9.69 -2.64
N CYS A 79 11.51 -10.46 -1.56
CA CYS A 79 10.24 -11.00 -1.09
C CYS A 79 10.04 -10.71 0.37
N VAL A 80 8.80 -10.39 0.72
CA VAL A 80 8.39 -10.12 2.09
C VAL A 80 7.10 -10.88 2.39
N VAL A 81 6.92 -11.22 3.65
CA VAL A 81 5.73 -11.89 4.14
C VAL A 81 5.31 -11.28 5.46
N LEU A 82 4.00 -11.18 5.66
CA LEU A 82 3.40 -10.89 6.95
C LEU A 82 2.21 -11.80 7.20
N THR A 83 1.86 -11.94 8.47
CA THR A 83 0.62 -12.58 8.91
C THR A 83 -0.42 -11.50 9.17
N VAL A 84 -1.58 -11.61 8.54
CA VAL A 84 -2.75 -10.76 8.79
C VAL A 84 -3.70 -11.55 9.68
N LEU A 85 -4.00 -11.05 10.86
CA LEU A 85 -4.91 -11.65 11.83
C LEU A 85 -6.18 -10.82 11.92
N ASN A 86 -7.36 -11.44 11.78
CA ASN A 86 -8.60 -10.79 12.18
C ASN A 86 -8.70 -10.81 13.71
N SER A 87 -8.52 -9.66 14.34
CA SER A 87 -8.54 -9.49 15.79
C SER A 87 -9.91 -9.05 16.32
N HIS A 88 -10.91 -8.92 15.45
CA HIS A 88 -12.26 -8.55 15.85
C HIS A 88 -12.94 -9.71 16.60
N PRO A 89 -13.72 -9.46 17.67
CA PRO A 89 -14.35 -10.54 18.46
C PRO A 89 -15.45 -11.31 17.71
N THR A 90 -16.24 -10.64 16.87
CA THR A 90 -17.44 -11.25 16.25
C THR A 90 -17.47 -11.19 14.72
N ASN A 91 -17.02 -10.08 14.13
CA ASN A 91 -17.14 -9.85 12.70
C ASN A 91 -16.06 -10.58 11.88
N SER A 92 -16.51 -11.27 10.84
CA SER A 92 -15.63 -11.79 9.79
C SER A 92 -15.40 -10.72 8.74
N GLY A 93 -14.23 -10.68 8.11
CA GLY A 93 -13.94 -9.69 7.06
C GLY A 93 -12.74 -10.05 6.21
N ALA A 94 -12.58 -9.37 5.08
CA ALA A 94 -11.39 -9.45 4.25
C ALA A 94 -10.59 -8.14 4.35
N GLU A 95 -9.27 -8.26 4.39
CA GLU A 95 -8.36 -7.12 4.51
C GLU A 95 -7.52 -6.99 3.23
N VAL A 96 -7.24 -5.74 2.83
CA VAL A 96 -6.36 -5.47 1.69
C VAL A 96 -5.08 -4.81 2.20
N VAL A 97 -4.03 -5.60 2.41
CA VAL A 97 -2.72 -5.08 2.81
C VAL A 97 -2.11 -4.31 1.64
N GLN A 98 -1.61 -3.10 1.90
CA GLN A 98 -0.90 -2.27 0.94
C GLN A 98 0.58 -2.18 1.34
N VAL A 99 1.47 -2.24 0.34
CA VAL A 99 2.91 -2.17 0.54
C VAL A 99 3.48 -0.97 -0.18
N TYR A 100 4.12 -0.09 0.59
CA TYR A 100 4.78 1.11 0.11
C TYR A 100 6.28 1.03 0.29
N PHE A 101 7.04 1.53 -0.69
CA PHE A 101 8.49 1.64 -0.59
C PHE A 101 8.89 3.09 -0.36
N ARG A 102 9.64 3.33 0.71
CA ARG A 102 10.37 4.57 0.92
C ARG A 102 11.83 4.35 0.54
N PHE A 103 12.28 5.07 -0.48
CA PHE A 103 13.64 5.02 -1.01
C PHE A 103 14.51 6.08 -0.33
N HIS A 104 15.73 5.72 0.06
CA HIS A 104 16.61 6.60 0.83
C HIS A 104 17.65 7.36 -0.01
N ASN A 105 17.88 6.95 -1.26
CA ASN A 105 18.89 7.60 -2.13
C ASN A 105 18.40 8.93 -2.72
N VAL A 106 17.10 9.23 -2.62
CA VAL A 106 16.50 10.47 -3.12
C VAL A 106 15.85 11.20 -1.95
N THR A 107 16.38 12.38 -1.63
CA THR A 107 15.85 13.23 -0.55
C THR A 107 14.40 13.63 -0.84
N ASN A 108 13.54 13.54 0.17
CA ASN A 108 12.11 13.88 0.09
C ASN A 108 11.30 13.07 -0.94
N TYR A 109 11.75 11.87 -1.31
CA TYR A 109 10.95 11.00 -2.16
C TYR A 109 9.82 10.34 -1.35
N PRO A 110 8.55 10.58 -1.70
CA PRO A 110 7.41 10.06 -0.95
C PRO A 110 7.29 8.54 -1.08
N PRO A 111 6.68 7.85 -0.09
CA PRO A 111 6.44 6.41 -0.18
C PRO A 111 5.58 6.03 -1.40
N VAL A 112 6.04 5.05 -2.19
CA VAL A 112 5.37 4.61 -3.42
C VAL A 112 4.70 3.26 -3.23
N LEU A 113 3.43 3.14 -3.59
CA LEU A 113 2.75 1.83 -3.58
C LEU A 113 3.43 0.89 -4.60
N ARG A 114 3.89 -0.26 -4.12
CA ARG A 114 4.50 -1.30 -4.96
C ARG A 114 3.68 -2.58 -5.02
N GLY A 115 2.75 -2.80 -4.10
CA GLY A 115 1.90 -3.98 -4.13
C GLY A 115 0.73 -3.89 -3.19
N PHE A 116 -0.26 -4.75 -3.43
CA PHE A 116 -1.36 -4.98 -2.51
C PHE A 116 -1.73 -6.46 -2.49
N TYR A 117 -2.27 -6.92 -1.37
CA TYR A 117 -2.73 -8.30 -1.19
C TYR A 117 -4.07 -8.30 -0.48
N LYS A 118 -5.09 -8.88 -1.12
CA LYS A 118 -6.41 -9.08 -0.49
C LYS A 118 -6.47 -10.46 0.13
N THR A 119 -6.71 -10.54 1.44
CA THR A 119 -6.93 -11.82 2.12
C THR A 119 -8.26 -12.43 1.69
N LYS A 120 -8.43 -13.74 1.95
CA LYS A 120 -9.78 -14.30 2.00
C LYS A 120 -10.58 -13.68 3.15
N VAL A 121 -11.87 -14.00 3.23
CA VAL A 121 -12.67 -13.65 4.39
C VAL A 121 -12.16 -14.43 5.61
N LEU A 122 -11.64 -13.71 6.59
CA LEU A 122 -11.14 -14.24 7.85
C LEU A 122 -12.21 -14.12 8.92
N LYS A 123 -12.53 -15.24 9.58
CA LYS A 123 -13.36 -15.23 10.80
C LYS A 123 -12.58 -14.62 11.98
N PRO A 124 -13.25 -14.20 13.07
CA PRO A 124 -12.58 -13.84 14.33
C PRO A 124 -11.47 -14.82 14.72
N GLY A 125 -10.27 -14.31 14.99
CA GLY A 125 -9.11 -15.12 15.37
C GLY A 125 -8.42 -15.87 14.22
N GLN A 126 -8.95 -15.82 12.99
CA GLN A 126 -8.28 -16.42 11.84
C GLN A 126 -7.20 -15.52 11.26
N SER A 127 -6.15 -16.15 10.74
CA SER A 127 -5.05 -15.45 10.09
C SER A 127 -4.73 -16.00 8.71
N GLU A 128 -4.19 -15.14 7.85
CA GLU A 128 -3.65 -15.50 6.54
C GLU A 128 -2.27 -14.86 6.32
N LYS A 129 -1.39 -15.57 5.62
CA LYS A 129 -0.08 -15.03 5.24
C LYS A 129 -0.21 -14.27 3.93
N ALA A 130 0.07 -12.97 3.96
CA ALA A 130 0.20 -12.15 2.76
C ALA A 130 1.65 -12.20 2.28
N PHE A 131 1.85 -12.66 1.04
CA PHE A 131 3.17 -12.80 0.42
C PHE A 131 3.32 -11.81 -0.73
N PHE A 132 4.45 -11.10 -0.76
CA PHE A 132 4.80 -10.15 -1.81
C PHE A 132 6.14 -10.52 -2.41
N ALA A 133 6.20 -10.46 -3.74
CA ALA A 133 7.38 -10.71 -4.55
C ALA A 133 7.58 -9.52 -5.50
N PHE A 134 8.74 -8.90 -5.40
CA PHE A 134 9.08 -7.65 -6.09
C PHE A 134 10.20 -7.89 -7.10
N ASN A 135 9.94 -7.52 -8.34
CA ASN A 135 10.88 -7.61 -9.45
C ASN A 135 11.94 -6.51 -9.39
N HIS A 136 12.92 -6.57 -10.29
CA HIS A 136 13.96 -5.56 -10.40
C HIS A 136 13.40 -4.14 -10.57
N ARG A 137 12.34 -3.96 -11.39
CA ARG A 137 11.70 -2.64 -11.57
C ARG A 137 11.04 -2.09 -10.31
N ASP A 138 10.62 -2.96 -9.38
CA ASP A 138 9.93 -2.55 -8.16
C ASP A 138 10.90 -1.95 -7.13
N ILE A 139 12.15 -2.42 -7.14
CA ILE A 139 13.23 -1.96 -6.26
C ILE A 139 14.07 -0.83 -6.87
N CYS A 140 13.79 -0.43 -8.11
CA CYS A 140 14.52 0.62 -8.82
C CYS A 140 13.72 1.93 -8.90
N LEU A 141 14.46 3.04 -9.00
CA LEU A 141 13.95 4.34 -9.40
C LEU A 141 14.37 4.64 -10.84
N TYR A 142 13.48 5.23 -11.62
CA TYR A 142 13.79 5.64 -12.99
C TYR A 142 14.48 7.00 -12.98
N GLN A 143 15.66 7.09 -13.61
CA GLN A 143 16.32 8.37 -13.86
C GLN A 143 16.12 8.77 -15.32
N SER A 144 15.39 9.86 -15.55
CA SER A 144 15.21 10.45 -16.89
C SER A 144 16.27 11.51 -17.17
N LYS A 145 16.52 11.80 -18.46
CA LYS A 145 17.45 12.85 -18.88
C LYS A 145 16.95 14.28 -18.67
N ALA A 146 15.75 14.48 -18.14
CA ALA A 146 15.14 15.79 -18.02
C ALA A 146 15.76 16.57 -16.84
N GLY A 147 16.87 17.26 -17.10
CA GLY A 147 17.42 18.32 -16.23
C GLY A 147 18.70 18.00 -15.44
N GLN A 148 19.23 16.78 -15.51
CA GLN A 148 20.56 16.44 -14.97
C GLN A 148 21.45 15.79 -16.04
N ALA A 149 22.77 15.98 -15.91
CA ALA A 149 23.80 15.49 -16.82
C ALA A 149 23.97 13.96 -16.76
N VAL A 150 22.91 13.21 -17.10
CA VAL A 150 22.89 11.75 -17.12
C VAL A 150 23.08 11.29 -18.56
N LYS A 151 24.07 10.41 -18.80
CA LYS A 151 24.44 9.95 -20.14
C LYS A 151 23.37 9.06 -20.78
N GLU A 152 22.65 8.26 -20.01
CA GLU A 152 21.62 7.31 -20.46
C GLU A 152 20.50 7.17 -19.43
N GLU A 153 19.27 6.95 -19.90
CA GLU A 153 18.15 6.67 -19.02
C GLU A 153 18.28 5.26 -18.47
N SER A 154 18.20 5.11 -17.15
CA SER A 154 18.43 3.82 -16.52
C SER A 154 17.58 3.63 -15.27
N TRP A 155 17.32 2.37 -14.95
CA TRP A 155 16.74 1.95 -13.69
C TRP A 155 17.86 1.86 -12.66
N ILE A 156 17.83 2.74 -11.67
CA ILE A 156 18.83 2.76 -10.60
C ILE A 156 18.33 1.90 -9.45
N PRO A 157 18.98 0.77 -9.18
CA PRO A 157 18.61 -0.07 -8.07
C PRO A 157 18.97 0.61 -6.74
N GLN A 158 18.18 0.31 -5.71
CA GLN A 158 18.24 1.02 -4.43
C GLN A 158 18.85 0.13 -3.36
N ASP A 159 19.91 0.61 -2.72
CA ASP A 159 20.67 -0.19 -1.74
C ASP A 159 19.92 -0.34 -0.42
N LYS A 160 19.05 0.62 -0.09
CA LYS A 160 18.26 0.64 1.13
C LYS A 160 16.82 1.04 0.83
N ILE A 161 15.89 0.18 1.20
CA ILE A 161 14.46 0.42 1.06
C ILE A 161 13.79 0.20 2.42
N THR A 162 12.97 1.15 2.87
CA THR A 162 12.00 0.87 3.94
C THR A 162 10.71 0.40 3.30
N VAL A 163 10.36 -0.86 3.52
CA VAL A 163 9.10 -1.47 3.12
C VAL A 163 8.08 -1.20 4.21
N MET A 164 7.02 -0.46 3.89
CA MET A 164 5.95 -0.08 4.80
C MET A 164 4.70 -0.88 4.46
N PHE A 165 4.07 -1.46 5.48
CA PHE A 165 2.85 -2.26 5.37
C PHE A 165 1.71 -1.48 6.02
N GLY A 166 0.68 -1.17 5.24
CA GLY A 166 -0.44 -0.37 5.72
C GLY A 166 -1.79 -0.91 5.29
N SER A 167 -2.82 -0.49 6.03
CA SER A 167 -4.20 -0.63 5.58
C SER A 167 -4.57 0.50 4.61
N SER A 168 -3.93 1.66 4.72
CA SER A 168 -4.02 2.76 3.76
C SER A 168 -2.68 3.50 3.69
N SER A 169 -2.55 4.49 2.81
CA SER A 169 -1.33 5.31 2.76
C SER A 169 -1.03 6.06 4.06
N ASP A 170 -2.05 6.30 4.89
CA ASP A 170 -1.96 7.04 6.16
C ASP A 170 -2.08 6.12 7.41
N ASP A 171 -2.34 4.84 7.21
CA ASP A 171 -2.45 3.82 8.27
C ASP A 171 -1.39 2.75 8.04
N ILE A 172 -0.16 3.07 8.43
CA ILE A 172 1.01 2.19 8.34
C ILE A 172 1.14 1.43 9.65
N ARG A 173 1.01 0.11 9.58
CA ARG A 173 0.94 -0.79 10.75
C ARG A 173 2.22 -1.60 10.97
N GLY A 174 3.19 -1.49 10.06
CA GLY A 174 4.51 -2.07 10.24
C GLY A 174 5.50 -1.64 9.17
N GLU A 175 6.78 -1.71 9.51
CA GLU A 175 7.88 -1.37 8.60
C GLU A 175 8.98 -2.43 8.66
N LEU A 176 9.67 -2.62 7.54
CA LEU A 176 10.82 -3.51 7.42
C LEU A 176 11.88 -2.82 6.55
N VAL A 177 13.07 -2.62 7.10
CA VAL A 177 14.21 -2.13 6.32
C VAL A 177 14.88 -3.31 5.63
N VAL A 178 15.06 -3.21 4.32
CA VAL A 178 15.69 -4.24 3.49
C VAL A 178 16.80 -3.67 2.64
N TYR A 179 17.75 -4.56 2.33
CA TYR A 179 18.89 -4.30 1.44
C TYR A 179 18.77 -5.29 0.27
N PRO A 180 18.15 -4.88 -0.86
CA PRO A 180 17.96 -5.73 -2.01
C PRO A 180 19.29 -6.25 -2.56
N LYS A 181 19.27 -7.46 -3.13
CA LYS A 181 20.40 -7.98 -3.90
C LYS A 181 20.24 -7.52 -5.36
N HIS A 182 21.30 -6.93 -5.90
CA HIS A 182 21.38 -6.49 -7.30
C HIS A 182 21.91 -7.58 -8.20
#